data_AF-T1A5D1-F1
#
_entry.id   AF-T1A5D1-F1
#
_cell.length_a   1.000
_cell.length_b   1.000
_cell.length_c   1.000
_cell.angle_alpha   90.00
_cell.angle_beta   90.00
_cell.angle_gamma   90.00
#
_symmetry.space_group_name_H-M   'P 1'
#
loop_
_entity.id
_entity.type
_entity.pdbx_description
1 polymer ?
#
loop_
_entity_poly.entity_id
_entity_poly.type
_entity_poly.pdbx_seq_one_letter_code
_entity_poly.pdbx_strand_id
1 'polypeptide(L)' 'MNLDKPSIDMRKLKEYVEMNRSYTLIENEEDIELHFSPEFPEAMSHLPDGEPVTHIMTGKLVEGKGLLFKIH' A
#
# COMPACT_ATOMS: atom_id res chain seq x y z
N MET A 1 -20.92 -13.34 2.26
CA MET A 1 -19.63 -12.62 2.17
C MET A 1 -19.11 -12.42 3.59
N ASN A 2 -17.91 -12.91 3.92
CA ASN A 2 -17.35 -12.77 5.28
C ASN A 2 -16.87 -11.34 5.50
N LEU A 3 -17.49 -10.64 6.46
CA LEU A 3 -17.18 -9.26 6.86
C LEU A 3 -15.89 -9.12 7.70
N ASP A 4 -15.21 -10.22 8.05
CA ASP A 4 -14.06 -10.21 8.96
C ASP A 4 -12.70 -9.97 8.29
N LYS A 5 -12.66 -9.71 6.97
CA LYS A 5 -11.40 -9.33 6.30
C LYS A 5 -11.15 -7.84 6.54
N PRO A 6 -9.94 -7.42 6.95
CA PRO A 6 -9.62 -6.02 7.08
C PRO A 6 -9.86 -5.32 5.73
N SER A 7 -10.76 -4.34 5.72
CA SER A 7 -11.14 -3.56 4.55
C SER A 7 -11.00 -2.08 4.85
N ILE A 8 -10.50 -1.31 3.89
CA ILE A 8 -10.35 0.15 4.02
C ILE A 8 -11.23 0.87 3.01
N ASP A 9 -11.77 2.04 3.38
CA ASP A 9 -12.46 2.93 2.45
C ASP A 9 -11.42 3.50 1.47
N MET A 10 -11.62 3.28 0.17
CA MET A 10 -10.65 3.70 -0.85
C MET A 10 -10.43 5.20 -0.91
N ARG A 11 -11.43 6.02 -0.55
CA ARG A 11 -11.24 7.47 -0.50
C ARG A 11 -10.28 7.86 0.60
N LYS A 12 -10.44 7.25 1.79
CA LYS A 12 -9.53 7.46 2.92
C LYS A 12 -8.12 6.96 2.62
N LEU A 13 -8.00 5.84 1.92
CA LEU A 13 -6.71 5.32 1.49
C LEU A 13 -6.01 6.27 0.51
N LYS A 14 -6.74 6.78 -0.49
CA LYS A 14 -6.20 7.77 -1.45
C LYS A 14 -5.75 9.06 -0.75
N GLU A 15 -6.61 9.63 0.10
CA GLU A 15 -6.28 10.82 0.91
C GLU A 15 -5.01 10.59 1.75
N TYR A 16 -4.89 9.42 2.38
CA TYR A 16 -3.70 9.08 3.16
C TYR A 16 -2.45 9.02 2.29
N VAL A 17 -2.51 8.37 1.13
CA VAL A 17 -1.37 8.22 0.21
C VAL A 17 -0.95 9.58 -0.37
N GLU A 18 -1.89 10.43 -0.77
CA GLU A 18 -1.59 11.78 -1.26
C GLU A 18 -0.86 12.66 -0.24
N MET A 19 -1.13 12.45 1.06
CA MET A 19 -0.48 13.16 2.15
C MET A 19 0.87 12.57 2.57
N ASN A 20 1.17 11.32 2.19
CA ASN A 20 2.35 10.59 2.64
C ASN A 20 3.19 10.09 1.45
N ARG A 21 4.25 10.82 1.12
CA ARG A 21 5.13 10.54 -0.03
C ARG A 21 5.82 9.17 0.01
N SER A 22 5.92 8.56 1.18
CA SER A 22 6.46 7.21 1.33
C SER A 22 5.51 6.11 0.83
N TYR A 23 4.32 6.46 0.35
CA TYR A 23 3.36 5.50 -0.18
C TYR A 23 2.99 5.85 -1.62
N THR A 24 2.81 4.82 -2.44
CA THR A 24 2.28 4.91 -3.79
C THR A 24 1.14 3.91 -3.93
N LEU A 25 -0.02 4.36 -4.40
CA LEU A 25 -1.18 3.51 -4.69
C LEU A 25 -1.31 3.32 -6.20
N ILE A 26 -1.35 2.07 -6.64
CA ILE A 26 -1.59 1.67 -8.03
C ILE A 26 -2.96 0.99 -8.08
N GLU A 27 -3.81 1.42 -9.01
CA GLU A 27 -5.14 0.85 -9.23
C GLU A 27 -5.23 0.29 -10.65
N ASN A 28 -5.53 -1.00 -10.78
CA ASN A 28 -5.66 -1.71 -12.05
C ASN A 28 -7.01 -2.44 -12.09
N GLU A 29 -8.04 -1.77 -12.63
CA GLU A 29 -9.41 -2.29 -12.72
C GLU A 29 -9.99 -2.78 -11.37
N GLU A 30 -9.81 -4.06 -11.06
CA GLU A 30 -10.26 -4.71 -9.82
C GLU A 30 -9.15 -4.89 -8.77
N ASP A 31 -7.89 -4.70 -9.16
CA ASP A 31 -6.74 -4.93 -8.31
C ASP A 31 -6.15 -3.60 -7.81
N ILE A 32 -5.68 -3.61 -6.56
CA ILE A 32 -5.00 -2.47 -5.95
C ILE A 32 -3.63 -2.91 -5.42
N GLU A 33 -2.64 -2.06 -5.56
CA GLU A 33 -1.33 -2.24 -4.96
C GLU A 33 -0.94 -1.01 -4.16
N LEU A 34 -0.58 -1.20 -2.89
CA LEU A 34 -0.01 -0.15 -2.06
C LEU A 34 1.47 -0.45 -1.86
N HIS A 35 2.30 0.40 -2.43
CA HIS A 35 3.75 0.33 -2.32
C HIS A 35 4.18 1.27 -1.21
N PHE A 36 4.99 0.78 -0.27
CA PHE A 36 5.63 1.60 0.74
C PHE A 36 7.13 1.64 0.49
N SER A 37 7.66 2.85 0.34
CA SER A 37 9.09 3.15 0.20
C SER A 37 9.46 4.27 1.17
N PRO A 38 10.24 4.01 2.22
CA PRO A 38 10.60 5.03 3.21
C PRO A 38 11.46 6.14 2.60
N GLU A 39 11.02 7.41 2.73
CA GLU A 39 11.80 8.61 2.32
C GLU A 39 12.68 9.13 3.47
N PHE A 40 13.41 8.26 4.17
CA PHE A 40 14.33 8.69 5.22
C PHE A 40 15.78 8.58 4.72
N PRO A 41 16.57 9.68 4.70
CA PRO A 41 18.00 9.63 4.42
C PRO A 41 18.73 8.60 5.32
N GLU A 42 18.25 8.44 6.56
CA GLU A 42 18.80 7.49 7.54
C GLU A 42 18.49 6.02 7.21
N ALA A 43 17.39 5.74 6.50
CA ALA A 43 17.03 4.37 6.11
C ALA A 43 17.97 3.81 5.03
N MET A 44 18.57 4.68 4.19
CA MET A 44 19.52 4.25 3.15
C MET A 44 20.76 3.52 3.70
N SER A 45 21.19 3.86 4.92
CA SER A 45 22.35 3.21 5.56
C SER A 45 22.07 1.82 6.11
N HIS A 46 20.79 1.40 6.15
CA HIS A 46 20.34 0.10 6.64
C HIS A 46 19.71 -0.77 5.53
N LEU A 47 19.79 -0.36 4.27
CA LEU A 47 19.31 -1.15 3.14
C LEU A 47 20.31 -2.27 2.82
N PRO A 48 19.90 -3.55 2.82
CA PRO A 48 20.73 -4.59 2.22
C PRO A 48 20.84 -4.25 0.72
N ASP A 49 22.07 -4.02 0.25
CA ASP A 49 22.42 -3.71 -1.15
C ASP A 49 22.03 -2.32 -1.69
N GLY A 50 21.61 -1.38 -0.84
CA GLY A 50 21.34 0.02 -1.25
C GLY A 50 20.04 0.24 -2.03
N GLU A 51 19.21 -0.80 -2.17
CA GLU A 51 17.88 -0.74 -2.79
C GLU A 51 16.81 -0.48 -1.73
N PRO A 52 15.87 0.48 -1.93
CA PRO A 52 14.81 0.76 -0.97
C PRO A 52 13.97 -0.50 -0.71
N VAL A 53 13.79 -0.88 0.57
CA VAL A 53 12.87 -1.96 0.92
C VAL A 53 11.46 -1.51 0.54
N THR A 54 10.97 -2.04 -0.59
CA THR A 54 9.63 -1.76 -1.08
C THR A 54 8.70 -2.82 -0.53
N HIS A 55 7.81 -2.44 0.39
CA HIS A 55 6.74 -3.34 0.82
C HIS A 55 5.55 -3.17 -0.11
N ILE A 56 5.17 -4.23 -0.83
CA ILE A 56 4.02 -4.26 -1.73
C ILE A 56 2.86 -5.00 -1.05
N MET A 57 1.79 -4.29 -0.75
CA MET A 57 0.52 -4.91 -0.34
C MET A 57 -0.43 -4.93 -1.52
N THR A 58 -0.95 -6.10 -1.88
CA THR A 58 -1.93 -6.23 -2.97
C THR A 58 -3.33 -6.38 -2.39
N GLY A 59 -4.34 -5.97 -3.14
CA GLY A 59 -5.72 -6.04 -2.69
C GLY A 59 -6.69 -6.08 -3.84
N LYS A 60 -7.97 -6.23 -3.50
CA LYS A 60 -9.07 -6.16 -4.46
C LYS A 60 -10.05 -5.05 -4.14
N LEU A 61 -10.52 -4.37 -5.17
CA LEU A 61 -11.60 -3.40 -5.10
C LEU A 61 -12.94 -4.13 -5.13
N VAL A 62 -13.73 -4.00 -4.07
CA VAL A 62 -15.09 -4.55 -3.99
C VAL A 62 -16.02 -3.47 -3.46
N GLU A 63 -16.99 -3.03 -4.28
CA GLU A 63 -18.02 -2.07 -3.90
C GLU A 63 -17.47 -0.76 -3.26
N GLY A 64 -16.35 -0.25 -3.78
CA GLY A 64 -15.69 0.97 -3.28
C GLY A 64 -14.82 0.78 -2.02
N LYS A 65 -14.65 -0.48 -1.56
CA LYS A 65 -13.75 -0.85 -0.47
C LYS A 65 -12.54 -1.59 -1.01
N GLY A 66 -11.36 -1.24 -0.51
CA GLY A 66 -10.13 -1.97 -0.76
C GLY A 66 -9.98 -3.10 0.26
N LEU A 67 -9.98 -4.35 -0.20
CA LEU A 67 -9.56 -5.49 0.60
C LEU A 67 -8.08 -5.74 0.37
N LEU A 68 -7.23 -5.29 1.30
CA LEU A 68 -5.79 -5.47 1.23
C LEU A 68 -5.39 -6.82 1.86
N PHE A 69 -4.60 -7.58 1.12
CA PHE A 69 -3.95 -8.82 1.56
C PHE A 69 -2.46 -8.55 1.70
N LYS A 70 -1.90 -8.80 2.89
CA LYS A 70 -0.46 -8.72 3.10
C LYS A 70 0.20 -9.88 2.35
N ILE A 71 1.06 -9.58 1.37
CA ILE A 71 2.02 -10.56 0.86
C ILE A 71 3.25 -10.48 1.77
N HIS A 72 3.75 -11.65 2.20
CA HIS A 72 4.91 -11.80 3.08
C HIS A 72 6.19 -11.27 2.43
#